data_AF-A0A933XVK4-F1
#
_entry.id   AF-A0A933XVK4-F1
#
_cell.length_a   1.000
_cell.length_b   1.000
_cell.length_c   1.000
_cell.angle_alpha   90.00
_cell.angle_beta   90.00
_cell.angle_gamma   90.00
#
_symmetry.space_group_name_H-M   'P 1'
#
loop_
_entity.id
_entity.type
_entity.pdbx_description
1 polymer ?
#
loop_
_entity_poly.entity_id
_entity_poly.type
_entity_poly.pdbx_seq_one_letter_code
_entity_poly.pdbx_strand_id
1 'polypeptide(L)'
;MSRTPATFEQAQEAHEFLKSGLTRHEAKNYTEAIADFKKCASVNPFDPANLEILRKKVAEGGLKLVQESVVYMGCAAVHFNKLMRELSDEDQERLEIDQNLKKAFETWD
;
A
#
# COMPACT_ATOMS: atom_id res chain seq x y z
N MET A 1 18.90 11.95 -1.53
CA MET A 1 17.96 13.03 -1.89
C MET A 1 16.87 13.02 -0.83
N SER A 2 16.55 14.17 -0.23
CA SER A 2 15.47 14.29 0.76
C SER A 2 14.12 14.23 0.04
N ARG A 3 13.34 13.18 0.33
CA ARG A 3 11.95 13.02 -0.15
C ARG A 3 11.11 14.20 0.35
N THR A 4 10.18 14.68 -0.49
CA THR A 4 9.16 15.64 -0.09
C THR A 4 7.96 14.90 0.51
N PRO A 5 7.28 15.48 1.53
CA PRO A 5 6.03 14.93 2.05
C PRO A 5 5.02 14.62 0.94
N ALA A 6 4.18 13.62 1.16
CA ALA A 6 3.14 13.22 0.23
C ALA A 6 2.12 14.35 0.01
N THR A 7 1.66 14.50 -1.23
CA THR A 7 0.49 15.34 -1.53
C THR A 7 -0.79 14.53 -1.37
N PHE A 8 -1.93 15.22 -1.25
CA PHE A 8 -3.25 14.59 -1.25
C PHE A 8 -3.46 13.71 -2.50
N GLU A 9 -3.06 14.19 -3.68
CA GLU A 9 -3.22 13.45 -4.95
C GLU A 9 -2.40 12.16 -4.96
N GLN A 10 -1.18 12.19 -4.42
CA GLN A 10 -0.35 10.99 -4.28
C GLN A 10 -0.98 9.99 -3.32
N ALA A 11 -1.50 10.46 -2.18
CA ALA A 11 -2.19 9.58 -1.25
C ALA A 11 -3.50 9.03 -1.84
N GLN A 12 -4.25 9.83 -2.61
CA GLN A 12 -5.44 9.40 -3.31
C GLN A 12 -5.12 8.30 -4.34
N GLU A 13 -4.10 8.52 -5.16
CA GLU A 13 -3.63 7.52 -6.13
C GLU A 13 -3.22 6.21 -5.43
N ALA A 14 -2.45 6.30 -4.35
CA ALA A 14 -2.05 5.13 -3.56
C ALA A 14 -3.26 4.40 -2.96
N HIS A 15 -4.26 5.15 -2.49
CA HIS A 15 -5.51 4.62 -1.95
C HIS A 15 -6.31 3.86 -3.02
N GLU A 16 -6.42 4.40 -4.24
CA GLU A 16 -7.11 3.75 -5.35
C GLU A 16 -6.45 2.42 -5.74
N PHE A 17 -5.12 2.39 -5.81
CA PHE A 17 -4.38 1.15 -6.04
C PHE A 17 -4.59 0.14 -4.91
N LEU A 18 -4.58 0.58 -3.66
CA LEU A 18 -4.83 -0.30 -2.52
C LEU A 18 -6.24 -0.90 -2.57
N LYS A 19 -7.27 -0.08 -2.82
CA LYS A 19 -8.67 -0.52 -2.98
C LYS A 19 -8.84 -1.50 -4.14
N SER A 20 -8.25 -1.20 -5.30
CA SER A 20 -8.26 -2.09 -6.47
C SER A 20 -7.58 -3.42 -6.16
N GLY A 21 -6.41 -3.40 -5.52
CA GLY A 21 -5.70 -4.61 -5.10
C GLY A 21 -6.50 -5.48 -4.15
N LEU A 22 -7.17 -4.89 -3.16
CA LEU A 22 -8.06 -5.59 -2.22
C LEU A 22 -9.22 -6.27 -2.96
N THR A 23 -9.91 -5.51 -3.82
CA THR A 23 -11.04 -6.02 -4.63
C THR A 23 -10.61 -7.22 -5.49
N ARG A 24 -9.45 -7.11 -6.14
CA ARG A 24 -8.89 -8.19 -6.97
C ARG A 24 -8.44 -9.39 -6.14
N HIS A 25 -7.88 -9.16 -4.95
CA HIS A 25 -7.49 -10.22 -4.03
C HIS A 25 -8.70 -11.03 -3.58
N GLU A 26 -9.79 -10.35 -3.17
CA GLU A 26 -11.06 -10.99 -2.80
C GLU A 26 -11.67 -11.77 -3.98
N ALA A 27 -11.55 -11.25 -5.20
CA ALA A 27 -11.93 -11.94 -6.43
C ALA A 27 -10.97 -13.06 -6.85
N LYS A 28 -9.91 -13.34 -6.08
CA LYS A 28 -8.85 -14.33 -6.36
C LYS A 28 -8.01 -14.04 -7.60
N ASN A 29 -8.07 -12.83 -8.12
CA ASN A 29 -7.24 -12.32 -9.21
C ASN A 29 -5.89 -11.86 -8.66
N TYR A 30 -5.12 -12.81 -8.12
CA TYR A 30 -3.96 -12.51 -7.30
C TYR A 30 -2.82 -11.85 -8.08
N THR A 31 -2.63 -12.18 -9.35
CA THR A 31 -1.60 -11.56 -10.20
C THR A 31 -1.84 -10.06 -10.35
N GLU A 32 -3.07 -9.69 -10.67
CA GLU A 32 -3.48 -8.30 -10.84
C GLU A 32 -3.53 -7.57 -9.49
N ALA A 33 -3.95 -8.26 -8.41
CA ALA A 33 -3.87 -7.71 -7.07
C ALA A 33 -2.44 -7.35 -6.66
N ILE A 34 -1.48 -8.25 -6.91
CA ILE A 34 -0.05 -8.01 -6.68
C ILE A 34 0.44 -6.80 -7.47
N ALA A 35 0.03 -6.66 -8.74
CA ALA A 35 0.42 -5.52 -9.56
C ALA A 35 -0.10 -4.20 -8.97
N ASP A 36 -1.35 -4.15 -8.52
CA ASP A 36 -1.92 -2.95 -7.91
C ASP A 36 -1.29 -2.63 -6.55
N PHE A 37 -1.03 -3.62 -5.70
CA PHE A 37 -0.30 -3.42 -4.45
C PHE A 37 1.13 -2.89 -4.68
N LYS A 38 1.84 -3.37 -5.71
CA LYS A 38 3.15 -2.85 -6.09
C LYS A 38 3.08 -1.40 -6.56
N LYS A 39 2.03 -1.01 -7.32
CA LYS A 39 1.83 0.39 -7.72
C LYS A 39 1.59 1.28 -6.50
N CYS A 40 0.72 0.87 -5.58
CA CYS A 40 0.50 1.58 -4.30
C CYS A 40 1.82 1.84 -3.56
N ALA A 41 2.64 0.80 -3.35
CA ALA A 41 3.94 0.92 -2.68
C ALA A 41 4.98 1.76 -3.45
N SER A 42 4.75 1.99 -4.76
CA SER A 42 5.63 2.81 -5.61
C SER A 42 5.23 4.28 -5.66
N VAL A 43 4.08 4.66 -5.09
CA VAL A 43 3.67 6.07 -5.01
C VAL A 43 4.46 6.76 -3.90
N ASN A 44 5.23 7.79 -4.28
CA ASN A 44 6.12 8.56 -3.41
C ASN A 44 6.88 7.70 -2.36
N PRO A 45 7.74 6.76 -2.83
CA PRO A 45 8.31 5.72 -1.98
C PRO A 45 9.28 6.32 -0.95
N PHE A 46 9.12 5.92 0.31
CA PHE A 46 10.01 6.33 1.41
C PHE A 46 11.43 5.79 1.25
N ASP A 47 11.54 4.59 0.71
CA ASP A 47 12.80 3.98 0.31
C ASP A 47 12.56 3.17 -0.98
N PRO A 48 13.10 3.63 -2.13
CA PRO A 48 12.93 2.95 -3.41
C PRO A 48 13.48 1.52 -3.43
N ALA A 49 14.43 1.18 -2.55
CA ALA A 49 15.02 -0.15 -2.50
C ALA A 49 14.11 -1.19 -1.81
N ASN A 50 13.20 -0.76 -0.93
CA ASN A 50 12.40 -1.69 -0.11
C ASN A 50 11.52 -2.62 -0.95
N LEU A 51 10.86 -2.10 -1.99
CA LEU A 51 10.02 -2.92 -2.86
C LEU A 51 10.84 -3.97 -3.63
N GLU A 52 12.02 -3.58 -4.09
CA GLU A 52 12.96 -4.47 -4.78
C GLU A 52 13.47 -5.57 -3.83
N ILE A 53 13.86 -5.21 -2.61
CA ILE A 53 14.31 -6.15 -1.58
C ILE A 53 13.19 -7.15 -1.25
N LEU A 54 11.97 -6.66 -1.06
CA LEU A 54 10.81 -7.52 -0.80
C LEU A 54 10.56 -8.48 -1.97
N ARG A 55 10.64 -7.99 -3.21
CA ARG A 55 10.46 -8.82 -4.41
C ARG A 55 11.45 -9.98 -4.45
N LYS A 56 12.74 -9.72 -4.16
CA LYS A 56 13.76 -10.76 -4.11
C LYS A 56 13.45 -11.81 -3.05
N LYS A 57 13.10 -11.38 -1.82
CA LYS A 57 12.74 -12.29 -0.72
C LYS A 57 11.53 -13.16 -1.03
N VAL A 58 10.51 -12.58 -1.67
CA VAL A 58 9.31 -13.31 -2.10
C VAL A 58 9.66 -14.38 -3.15
N ALA A 59 10.49 -14.03 -4.13
CA ALA A 59 10.92 -14.95 -5.19
C ALA A 59 11.76 -16.12 -4.64
N GLU A 60 12.63 -15.86 -3.66
CA GLU A 60 13.43 -16.88 -2.99
C GLU A 60 12.60 -17.78 -2.06
N GLY A 61 11.51 -17.24 -1.48
CA GLY A 61 10.70 -17.93 -0.49
C GLY A 61 9.74 -19.00 -1.02
N GLY A 62 9.59 -19.14 -2.35
CA GLY A 62 8.74 -20.17 -2.95
C GLY A 62 7.26 -20.06 -2.58
N LEU A 63 6.77 -18.83 -2.38
CA LEU A 63 5.39 -18.56 -1.95
C LEU A 63 4.36 -18.94 -3.02
N LYS A 64 3.18 -19.39 -2.59
CA LYS A 64 2.01 -19.47 -3.47
C LYS A 64 1.54 -18.06 -3.82
N LEU A 65 0.93 -17.91 -4.99
CA LEU A 65 0.46 -16.61 -5.49
C LEU A 65 -0.47 -15.85 -4.51
N VAL A 66 -1.34 -16.57 -3.80
CA VAL A 66 -2.19 -15.97 -2.75
C VAL A 66 -1.37 -15.42 -1.58
N GLN A 67 -0.33 -16.13 -1.15
CA GLN A 67 0.56 -15.70 -0.07
C GLN A 67 1.40 -14.50 -0.52
N GLU A 68 1.91 -14.53 -1.75
CA GLU A 68 2.59 -13.40 -2.37
C GLU A 68 1.67 -12.16 -2.41
N SER A 69 0.41 -12.33 -2.78
CA SER A 69 -0.58 -11.25 -2.77
C SER A 69 -0.78 -10.66 -1.38
N VAL A 70 -0.89 -11.49 -0.33
CA VAL A 70 -0.97 -11.01 1.07
C VAL A 70 0.30 -10.25 1.48
N VAL A 71 1.48 -10.71 1.07
CA VAL A 71 2.75 -10.03 1.37
C VAL A 71 2.78 -8.62 0.75
N TYR A 72 2.43 -8.48 -0.53
CA TYR A 72 2.38 -7.17 -1.16
C TYR A 72 1.23 -6.31 -0.63
N MET A 73 0.10 -6.89 -0.23
CA MET A 73 -0.98 -6.18 0.46
C MET A 73 -0.48 -5.53 1.75
N GLY A 74 0.25 -6.27 2.58
CA GLY A 74 0.87 -5.72 3.79
C GLY A 74 1.88 -4.61 3.50
N CYS A 75 2.72 -4.79 2.48
CA CYS A 75 3.65 -3.76 2.03
C CYS A 75 2.94 -2.48 1.58
N ALA A 76 1.90 -2.62 0.76
CA ALA A 76 1.07 -1.51 0.29
C ALA A 76 0.36 -0.79 1.45
N ALA A 77 -0.21 -1.53 2.40
CA ALA A 77 -0.88 -0.96 3.58
C ALA A 77 0.08 -0.14 4.45
N VAL A 78 1.29 -0.66 4.71
CA VAL A 78 2.32 0.08 5.47
C VAL A 78 2.77 1.33 4.73
N HIS A 79 2.97 1.25 3.41
CA HIS A 79 3.35 2.42 2.62
C HIS A 79 2.25 3.47 2.60
N PHE A 80 1.01 3.06 2.36
CA PHE A 80 -0.15 3.96 2.36
C PHE A 80 -0.33 4.63 3.72
N ASN A 81 -0.21 3.89 4.83
CA ASN A 81 -0.26 4.45 6.17
C ASN A 81 0.80 5.56 6.38
N LYS A 82 2.03 5.35 5.88
CA LYS A 82 3.06 6.38 5.97
C LYS A 82 2.73 7.62 5.15
N LEU A 83 2.13 7.48 3.96
CA LEU A 83 1.65 8.63 3.18
C LEU A 83 0.56 9.38 3.95
N MET A 84 -0.39 8.66 4.54
CA MET A 84 -1.48 9.22 5.33
C MET A 84 -0.98 10.08 6.51
N ARG A 85 0.06 9.63 7.20
CA ARG A 85 0.67 10.37 8.34
C ARG A 85 1.33 11.70 7.94
N GLU A 86 1.54 11.94 6.65
CA GLU A 86 2.09 13.20 6.14
C GLU A 86 1.02 14.19 5.69
N LEU A 87 -0.24 13.75 5.61
CA LEU A 87 -1.36 14.60 5.23
C LEU A 87 -1.96 15.33 6.44
N SER A 88 -2.61 16.46 6.15
CA SER A 88 -3.46 17.16 7.12
C SER A 88 -4.69 16.32 7.48
N ASP A 89 -5.26 16.51 8.67
CA ASP A 89 -6.47 15.79 9.09
C ASP A 89 -7.63 15.98 8.09
N GLU A 90 -7.77 17.19 7.52
CA GLU A 90 -8.77 17.51 6.48
C GLU A 90 -8.57 16.66 5.21
N ASP A 91 -7.32 16.54 4.75
CA ASP A 91 -6.97 15.70 3.59
C ASP A 91 -7.19 14.22 3.86
N GLN A 92 -6.92 13.76 5.09
CA GLN A 92 -7.17 12.38 5.48
C GLN A 92 -8.67 12.04 5.49
N GLU A 93 -9.50 12.97 5.97
CA GLU A 93 -10.96 12.83 5.96
C GLU A 93 -11.52 12.84 4.53
N ARG A 94 -10.98 13.69 3.67
CA ARG A 94 -11.35 13.79 2.25
C ARG A 94 -11.11 12.50 1.47
N LEU A 95 -10.18 11.65 1.88
CA LEU A 95 -9.94 10.35 1.24
C LEU A 95 -11.04 9.31 1.51
N GLU A 96 -12.01 9.61 2.38
CA GLU A 96 -13.14 8.73 2.72
C GLU A 96 -12.69 7.30 3.05
N ILE A 97 -11.62 7.18 3.84
CA ILE A 97 -11.11 5.89 4.28
C ILE A 97 -12.10 5.29 5.27
N ASP A 98 -12.38 3.99 5.10
CA ASP A 98 -13.23 3.25 6.02
C ASP A 98 -12.78 3.45 7.49
N GLN A 99 -13.72 3.80 8.35
CA GLN A 99 -13.44 4.13 9.75
C GLN A 99 -12.80 2.97 10.54
N ASN A 100 -13.08 1.72 10.17
CA ASN A 100 -12.43 0.56 10.79
C ASN A 100 -10.99 0.44 10.32
N LEU A 101 -10.70 0.76 9.05
CA LEU A 101 -9.34 0.79 8.52
C LEU A 101 -8.52 1.92 9.16
N LYS A 102 -9.11 3.11 9.37
CA LYS A 102 -8.47 4.22 10.09
C LYS A 102 -8.09 3.80 11.52
N LYS A 103 -9.02 3.20 12.26
CA LYS A 103 -8.75 2.67 13.61
C LYS A 103 -7.66 1.60 13.62
N ALA A 104 -7.67 0.68 12.66
CA ALA A 104 -6.65 -0.36 12.55
C ALA A 104 -5.25 0.25 12.40
N PHE A 105 -5.12 1.30 11.58
CA PHE A 105 -3.88 2.05 11.40
C PHE A 105 -3.42 2.81 12.65
N GLU A 106 -4.35 3.39 13.42
CA GLU A 106 -4.01 4.09 14.68
C GLU A 106 -3.46 3.15 15.76
N THR A 107 -3.88 1.89 15.74
CA THR A 107 -3.42 0.87 16.71
C THR A 107 -2.14 0.15 16.31
N TRP A 108 -1.61 0.44 15.11
CA TRP A 108 -0.49 -0.28 14.51
C TRP A 108 0.82 0.50 14.72
N ASP A 109 1.35 0.45 15.94
CA ASP A 109 2.71 0.88 16.28
C ASP A 109 3.68 -0.30 16.37
#